data_AF-A0A671YJS1-F1
#
_entry.id   AF-A0A671YJS1-F1
#
_cell.length_a   1.000
_cell.length_b   1.000
_cell.length_c   1.000
_cell.angle_alpha   90.00
_cell.angle_beta   90.00
_cell.angle_gamma   90.00
#
_symmetry.space_group_name_H-M   'P 1'
#
loop_
_entity.id
_entity.type
_entity.pdbx_description
1 polymer ?
#
loop_
_entity_poly.entity_id
_entity_poly.type
_entity_poly.pdbx_seq_one_letter_code
_entity_poly.pdbx_strand_id
1 'polypeptide(L)'
;MAMERANLLNMAKLSIKGLIESALSFGRTLDSDYPPLQQFFVVMEHCLKHGLRVKKSFLGFNKSLWGPLELVEKLCPEAAEISASVRDLPGLKTPLGRARAWLRLALMQKRLADYLRLLITRKDLLSDFYENSALMLEEEGAVIVGLLVGLNVIDANLCVKGEDLDSQVGVIDFSMYLKNDIDDYRSEERNSQIASILDQKNYVEELNRQLNSTVHGLQGRVDSLEKSNSKLIEELAIAKNNIIKLQEENQQLRSENSLILLKAQQQLEVTQGDVSVERDTYKQSRQGLDEMYNEAQRQLKEECQLRQDVENELVVQVSMKQEMELAMKLLEKDIHEKQDTLIGLRHQLDEVKAINVEMYQKMQSSDDEMKKKNNMISRLEEKTNQITATMKQLEQRLQEAERHRTSAEEGTRRFKLDFANKADSLQRQIENRERQLQQLETDLKIEREWRQTLQNDLDRERDTVSQLSTEALQINGLKKEFHRLQDENIQLKTICEDQEQALEELGSKLSDSVLGVLELDRTSHHCRNCGEIFCNSCSDNELPLPASPKPVRVCDTCHALLLQRCSSNPT
;
A
#
# COMPACT_ATOMS: atom_id res chain seq x y z
N MET A 1 112.82 31.04 14.84
CA MET A 1 112.07 31.06 13.56
C MET A 1 112.74 31.94 12.51
N ALA A 2 112.67 33.28 12.57
CA ALA A 2 113.10 34.15 11.46
C ALA A 2 114.55 33.91 10.95
N MET A 3 115.53 33.78 11.86
CA MET A 3 116.92 33.47 11.48
C MET A 3 117.07 32.06 10.86
N GLU A 4 116.29 31.09 11.32
CA GLU A 4 116.29 29.72 10.78
C GLU A 4 115.66 29.68 9.38
N ARG A 5 114.60 30.47 9.13
CA ARG A 5 114.05 30.67 7.78
C ARG A 5 115.05 31.31 6.83
N ALA A 6 115.77 32.35 7.28
CA ALA A 6 116.83 32.98 6.49
C ALA A 6 117.96 31.99 6.15
N ASN A 7 118.36 31.14 7.12
CA ASN A 7 119.35 30.09 6.89
C ASN A 7 118.84 29.01 5.92
N LEU A 8 117.61 28.53 6.08
CA LEU A 8 116.96 27.58 5.16
C LEU A 8 116.82 28.16 3.75
N LEU A 9 116.42 29.43 3.62
CA LEU A 9 116.36 30.15 2.35
C LEU A 9 117.73 30.22 1.66
N ASN A 10 118.81 30.44 2.42
CA ASN A 10 120.15 30.48 1.87
C ASN A 10 120.67 29.09 1.49
N MET A 11 120.40 28.05 2.28
CA MET A 11 120.70 26.66 1.90
C MET A 11 119.91 26.22 0.66
N ALA A 12 118.62 26.55 0.58
CA ALA A 12 117.78 26.30 -0.59
C ALA A 12 118.29 27.03 -1.84
N LYS A 13 118.67 28.31 -1.73
CA LYS A 13 119.32 29.07 -2.82
C LYS A 13 120.59 28.39 -3.31
N LEU A 14 121.51 28.02 -2.41
CA LEU A 14 122.77 27.37 -2.76
C LEU A 14 122.55 25.99 -3.39
N SER A 15 121.62 25.20 -2.84
CA SER A 15 121.31 23.86 -3.33
C SER A 15 120.61 23.88 -4.70
N ILE A 16 119.57 24.72 -4.88
CA ILE A 16 118.88 24.88 -6.16
C ILE A 16 119.85 25.42 -7.23
N LYS A 17 120.65 26.45 -6.91
CA LYS A 17 121.65 27.01 -7.83
C LYS A 17 122.69 25.96 -8.22
N GLY A 18 123.31 25.29 -7.24
CA GLY A 18 124.33 24.29 -7.47
C GLY A 18 123.82 23.07 -8.24
N LEU A 19 122.58 22.63 -7.98
CA LEU A 19 121.93 21.56 -8.75
C LEU A 19 121.71 21.99 -10.21
N ILE A 20 121.19 23.20 -10.48
CA ILE A 20 120.99 23.69 -11.86
C ILE A 20 122.32 23.82 -12.59
N GLU A 21 123.32 24.48 -11.98
CA GLU A 21 124.64 24.68 -12.60
C GLU A 21 125.36 23.35 -12.86
N SER A 22 125.35 22.42 -11.89
CA SER A 22 125.99 21.12 -12.05
C SER A 22 125.25 20.23 -13.07
N ALA A 23 123.91 20.20 -13.06
CA ALA A 23 123.12 19.43 -14.03
C ALA A 23 123.30 19.94 -15.47
N LEU A 24 123.31 21.26 -15.67
CA LEU A 24 123.58 21.87 -16.98
C LEU A 24 125.02 21.58 -17.45
N SER A 25 126.00 21.49 -16.53
CA SER A 25 127.37 21.08 -16.87
C SER A 25 127.51 19.57 -17.17
N PHE A 26 126.66 18.74 -16.58
CA PHE A 26 126.66 17.28 -16.73
C PHE A 26 126.01 16.82 -18.05
N GLY A 27 125.00 17.55 -18.53
CA GLY A 27 124.45 17.40 -19.89
C GLY A 27 123.75 16.06 -20.17
N ARG A 28 123.32 15.35 -19.12
CA ARG A 28 122.62 14.06 -19.18
C ARG A 28 121.47 14.03 -18.18
N THR A 29 120.50 13.15 -18.41
CA THR A 29 119.45 12.81 -17.45
C THR A 29 120.06 12.43 -16.10
N LEU A 30 119.56 13.02 -15.00
CA LEU A 30 120.02 12.71 -13.65
C LEU A 30 119.37 11.43 -13.11
N ASP A 31 120.14 10.63 -12.39
CA ASP A 31 119.68 9.46 -11.66
C ASP A 31 119.54 9.75 -10.15
N SER A 32 119.15 8.73 -9.38
CA SER A 32 118.99 8.78 -7.93
C SER A 32 120.32 8.87 -7.15
N ASP A 33 121.46 8.55 -7.76
CA ASP A 33 122.77 8.52 -7.11
C ASP A 33 123.53 9.85 -7.25
N TYR A 34 123.07 10.75 -8.11
CA TYR A 34 123.66 12.07 -8.35
C TYR A 34 123.68 12.98 -7.09
N PRO A 35 124.84 13.27 -6.47
CA PRO A 35 124.90 13.88 -5.14
C PRO A 35 124.26 15.29 -5.01
N PRO A 36 124.38 16.21 -5.99
CA PRO A 36 123.70 17.51 -5.92
C PRO A 36 122.17 17.39 -5.86
N LEU A 37 121.59 16.32 -6.44
CA LEU A 37 120.16 16.06 -6.42
C LEU A 37 119.70 15.41 -5.11
N GLN A 38 120.51 14.51 -4.54
CA GLN A 38 120.27 13.99 -3.18
C GLN A 38 120.28 15.14 -2.16
N GLN A 39 121.31 15.99 -2.20
CA GLN A 39 121.43 17.20 -1.37
C GLN A 39 120.19 18.11 -1.50
N PHE A 40 119.69 18.31 -2.72
CA PHE A 40 118.47 19.08 -2.97
C PHE A 40 117.23 18.51 -2.28
N PHE A 41 116.98 17.19 -2.38
CA PHE A 41 115.84 16.59 -1.69
C PHE A 41 115.96 16.71 -0.16
N VAL A 42 117.17 16.59 0.39
CA VAL A 42 117.42 16.81 1.83
C VAL A 42 117.13 18.25 2.24
N VAL A 43 117.60 19.25 1.49
CA VAL A 43 117.35 20.67 1.80
C VAL A 43 115.86 21.02 1.66
N MET A 44 115.18 20.50 0.64
CA MET A 44 113.73 20.70 0.46
C MET A 44 112.90 20.04 1.57
N GLU A 45 113.28 18.84 2.03
CA GLU A 45 112.64 18.19 3.17
C GLU A 45 112.76 19.04 4.44
N HIS A 46 113.91 19.66 4.69
CA HIS A 46 114.08 20.58 5.83
C HIS A 46 113.24 21.86 5.69
N CYS A 47 113.18 22.45 4.49
CA CYS A 47 112.35 23.64 4.24
C CYS A 47 110.87 23.35 4.49
N LEU A 48 110.37 22.21 4.00
CA LEU A 48 108.97 21.78 4.17
C LEU A 48 108.66 21.24 5.59
N LYS A 49 109.66 20.91 6.41
CA LYS A 49 109.46 20.55 7.82
C LYS A 49 109.44 21.75 8.77
N HIS A 50 110.03 22.89 8.40
CA HIS A 50 110.19 24.04 9.30
C HIS A 50 108.83 24.64 9.72
N GLY A 51 108.48 24.46 10.99
CA GLY A 51 107.23 24.96 11.59
C GLY A 51 106.02 24.06 11.34
N LEU A 52 106.20 22.78 10.98
CA LEU A 52 105.10 21.82 10.84
C LEU A 52 104.55 21.40 12.21
N ARG A 53 103.23 21.49 12.41
CA ARG A 53 102.55 21.29 13.71
C ARG A 53 102.48 19.82 14.13
N VAL A 54 103.37 19.41 15.03
CA VAL A 54 103.41 18.04 15.59
C VAL A 54 102.31 17.82 16.65
N LYS A 55 101.04 17.76 16.23
CA LYS A 55 99.92 17.32 17.09
C LYS A 55 99.71 15.81 17.01
N LYS A 56 99.83 15.11 18.15
CA LYS A 56 99.32 13.75 18.34
C LYS A 56 97.78 13.79 18.39
N SER A 57 97.11 13.52 17.28
CA SER A 57 95.66 13.32 17.25
C SER A 57 95.32 11.87 17.62
N PHE A 58 94.34 11.67 18.51
CA PHE A 58 93.85 10.34 18.90
C PHE A 58 92.98 9.69 17.79
N LEU A 59 92.61 10.47 16.75
CA LEU A 59 91.75 10.05 15.64
C LEU A 59 92.42 10.36 14.28
N GLY A 60 93.38 9.51 13.91
CA GLY A 60 93.67 9.17 12.50
C GLY A 60 94.60 10.07 11.68
N PHE A 61 94.73 11.38 11.97
CA PHE A 61 95.52 12.29 11.12
C PHE A 61 96.90 12.62 11.71
N ASN A 62 97.91 11.82 11.35
CA ASN A 62 99.32 12.17 11.55
C ASN A 62 99.70 13.36 10.64
N LYS A 63 99.79 14.58 11.19
CA LYS A 63 100.25 15.80 10.50
C LYS A 63 101.77 15.78 10.23
N SER A 64 102.18 14.76 9.49
CA SER A 64 103.49 14.58 8.87
C SER A 64 103.60 15.41 7.59
N LEU A 65 104.81 15.44 7.00
CA LEU A 65 105.08 16.12 5.73
C LEU A 65 104.19 15.63 4.57
N TRP A 66 103.62 14.41 4.65
CA TRP A 66 102.66 13.93 3.66
C TRP A 66 101.37 14.77 3.61
N GLY A 67 100.86 15.22 4.75
CA GLY A 67 99.56 15.91 4.84
C GLY A 67 99.45 17.16 3.95
N PRO A 68 100.42 18.10 4.00
CA PRO A 68 100.46 19.23 3.08
C PRO A 68 100.59 18.85 1.60
N LEU A 69 101.30 17.76 1.26
CA LEU A 69 101.52 17.35 -0.13
C LEU A 69 100.27 16.62 -0.70
N GLU A 70 99.56 15.86 0.14
CA GLU A 70 98.28 15.25 -0.20
C GLU A 70 97.17 16.29 -0.47
N LEU A 71 97.31 17.53 0.02
CA LEU A 71 96.41 18.62 -0.39
C LEU A 71 96.56 18.98 -1.88
N VAL A 72 97.71 18.73 -2.51
CA VAL A 72 97.92 19.10 -3.92
C VAL A 72 96.96 18.35 -4.84
N GLU A 73 96.65 17.07 -4.57
CA GLU A 73 95.70 16.30 -5.41
C GLU A 73 94.27 16.90 -5.37
N LYS A 74 93.94 17.64 -4.31
CA LYS A 74 92.65 18.33 -4.12
C LYS A 74 92.64 19.74 -4.72
N LEU A 75 93.80 20.25 -5.17
CA LEU A 75 93.99 21.57 -5.78
C LEU A 75 94.40 21.48 -7.25
N CYS A 76 94.95 20.36 -7.70
CA CYS A 76 95.51 20.11 -9.03
C CYS A 76 95.22 18.65 -9.42
N PRO A 77 94.24 18.36 -10.29
CA PRO A 77 93.92 16.99 -10.73
C PRO A 77 95.12 16.24 -11.32
N GLU A 78 96.05 16.95 -11.96
CA GLU A 78 97.28 16.39 -12.52
C GLU A 78 98.23 15.81 -11.45
N ALA A 79 98.11 16.25 -10.20
CA ALA A 79 98.87 15.67 -9.08
C ALA A 79 98.26 14.37 -8.54
N ALA A 80 97.05 13.99 -8.96
CA ALA A 80 96.42 12.75 -8.52
C ALA A 80 97.17 11.50 -9.01
N GLU A 81 97.80 11.56 -10.20
CA GLU A 81 98.63 10.47 -10.75
C GLU A 81 99.81 10.14 -9.84
N ILE A 82 100.58 11.16 -9.41
CA ILE A 82 101.72 10.96 -8.51
C ILE A 82 101.27 10.62 -7.08
N SER A 83 100.17 11.18 -6.61
CA SER A 83 99.63 10.83 -5.29
C SER A 83 99.09 9.39 -5.23
N ALA A 84 98.50 8.87 -6.31
CA ALA A 84 98.18 7.45 -6.46
C ALA A 84 99.47 6.60 -6.53
N SER A 85 100.40 6.96 -7.41
CA SER A 85 101.68 6.25 -7.58
C SER A 85 102.50 6.14 -6.28
N VAL A 86 102.36 7.10 -5.36
CA VAL A 86 103.00 7.10 -4.03
C VAL A 86 102.23 6.28 -2.99
N ARG A 87 100.89 6.21 -3.09
CA ARG A 87 100.07 5.34 -2.23
C ARG A 87 100.28 3.86 -2.56
N ASP A 88 100.43 3.55 -3.84
CA ASP A 88 100.51 2.19 -4.38
C ASP A 88 101.95 1.67 -4.52
N LEU A 89 102.96 2.45 -4.09
CA LEU A 89 104.37 2.08 -4.22
C LEU A 89 104.74 0.94 -3.24
N PRO A 90 105.14 -0.25 -3.74
CA PRO A 90 105.49 -1.36 -2.86
C PRO A 90 106.74 -1.06 -2.04
N GLY A 91 106.69 -1.38 -0.75
CA GLY A 91 107.78 -1.17 0.21
C GLY A 91 107.66 0.08 1.08
N LEU A 92 106.87 1.09 0.66
CA LEU A 92 106.83 2.43 1.27
C LEU A 92 105.84 2.53 2.45
N LYS A 93 106.37 2.44 3.68
CA LYS A 93 105.58 2.26 4.92
C LYS A 93 105.34 3.58 5.67
N THR A 94 106.26 4.54 5.63
CA THR A 94 106.11 5.78 6.41
C THR A 94 105.52 6.94 5.60
N PRO A 95 104.78 7.87 6.24
CA PRO A 95 104.38 9.12 5.60
C PRO A 95 105.56 10.01 5.17
N LEU A 96 106.75 9.86 5.78
CA LEU A 96 107.94 10.61 5.37
C LEU A 96 108.51 10.05 4.06
N GLY A 97 108.58 8.73 3.93
CA GLY A 97 108.90 8.05 2.67
C GLY A 97 107.93 8.44 1.56
N ARG A 98 106.62 8.52 1.84
CA ARG A 98 105.61 9.02 0.88
C ARG A 98 105.90 10.44 0.40
N ALA A 99 106.23 11.36 1.31
CA ALA A 99 106.65 12.70 0.92
C ALA A 99 107.92 12.71 0.05
N ARG A 100 108.92 11.87 0.36
CA ARG A 100 110.18 11.75 -0.40
C ARG A 100 109.97 11.19 -1.81
N ALA A 101 109.11 10.19 -1.95
CA ALA A 101 108.71 9.62 -3.23
C ALA A 101 107.96 10.65 -4.08
N TRP A 102 107.03 11.38 -3.46
CA TRP A 102 106.25 12.42 -4.13
C TRP A 102 107.11 13.59 -4.63
N LEU A 103 108.07 14.06 -3.83
CA LEU A 103 109.01 15.12 -4.24
C LEU A 103 109.86 14.69 -5.46
N ARG A 104 110.27 13.42 -5.51
CA ARG A 104 110.98 12.83 -6.66
C ARG A 104 110.10 12.79 -7.90
N LEU A 105 108.88 12.26 -7.81
CA LEU A 105 107.95 12.20 -8.95
C LEU A 105 107.52 13.59 -9.45
N ALA A 106 107.27 14.54 -8.54
CA ALA A 106 106.93 15.92 -8.89
C ALA A 106 108.08 16.66 -9.61
N LEU A 107 109.34 16.29 -9.32
CA LEU A 107 110.50 16.77 -10.07
C LEU A 107 110.59 16.11 -11.45
N MET A 108 110.39 14.79 -11.55
CA MET A 108 110.37 14.06 -12.83
C MET A 108 109.27 14.57 -13.77
N GLN A 109 108.08 14.91 -13.25
CA GLN A 109 107.02 15.57 -14.01
C GLN A 109 107.35 17.04 -14.39
N LYS A 110 108.44 17.63 -13.89
CA LYS A 110 108.80 19.07 -14.04
C LYS A 110 107.71 20.02 -13.52
N ARG A 111 107.00 19.62 -12.45
CA ARG A 111 105.84 20.35 -11.88
C ARG A 111 105.97 20.71 -10.39
N LEU A 112 107.06 20.30 -9.73
CA LEU A 112 107.33 20.57 -8.31
C LEU A 112 107.13 22.05 -7.91
N ALA A 113 107.61 23.00 -8.73
CA ALA A 113 107.44 24.42 -8.49
C ALA A 113 105.97 24.88 -8.58
N ASP A 114 105.19 24.30 -9.51
CA ASP A 114 103.77 24.62 -9.69
C ASP A 114 102.93 24.07 -8.53
N TYR A 115 103.18 22.83 -8.13
CA TYR A 115 102.47 22.19 -7.02
C TYR A 115 102.72 22.89 -5.68
N LEU A 116 103.97 23.25 -5.37
CA LEU A 116 104.27 24.01 -4.15
C LEU A 116 103.75 25.45 -4.22
N ARG A 117 103.64 26.06 -5.42
CA ARG A 117 102.98 27.37 -5.61
C ARG A 117 101.50 27.33 -5.25
N LEU A 118 100.78 26.26 -5.58
CA LEU A 118 99.38 26.09 -5.18
C LEU A 118 99.21 26.03 -3.65
N LEU A 119 100.11 25.32 -2.95
CA LEU A 119 100.08 25.24 -1.49
C LEU A 119 100.30 26.60 -0.82
N ILE A 120 101.37 27.34 -1.19
CA ILE A 120 101.66 28.64 -0.57
C ILE A 120 100.64 29.73 -0.94
N THR A 121 99.89 29.55 -2.03
CA THR A 121 98.77 30.42 -2.41
C THR A 121 97.56 30.15 -1.51
N ARG A 122 97.30 28.88 -1.18
CA ARG A 122 96.24 28.45 -0.24
C ARG A 122 96.71 28.46 1.21
N LYS A 123 97.17 29.63 1.68
CA LYS A 123 97.59 29.83 3.08
C LYS A 123 96.49 29.48 4.09
N ASP A 124 95.23 29.60 3.69
CA ASP A 124 94.07 29.16 4.48
C ASP A 124 94.17 27.66 4.82
N LEU A 125 94.30 26.79 3.81
CA LEU A 125 94.44 25.34 4.01
C LEU A 125 95.80 24.96 4.62
N LEU A 126 96.86 25.68 4.23
CA LEU A 126 98.22 25.39 4.69
C LEU A 126 98.41 25.74 6.18
N SER A 127 97.69 26.75 6.68
CA SER A 127 97.69 27.15 8.10
C SER A 127 97.18 26.06 9.05
N ASP A 128 96.48 25.05 8.55
CA ASP A 128 96.04 23.91 9.36
C ASP A 128 97.23 23.04 9.79
N PHE A 129 98.26 22.96 8.95
CA PHE A 129 99.43 22.09 9.09
C PHE A 129 100.65 22.80 9.66
N TYR A 130 100.77 24.12 9.48
CA TYR A 130 101.97 24.89 9.84
C TYR A 130 101.70 25.98 10.89
N GLU A 131 102.67 26.22 11.77
CA GLU A 131 102.71 27.38 12.66
C GLU A 131 102.81 28.68 11.85
N ASN A 132 102.25 29.78 12.36
CA ASN A 132 102.11 31.02 11.58
C ASN A 132 103.46 31.63 11.12
N SER A 133 104.56 31.27 11.77
CA SER A 133 105.94 31.70 11.46
C SER A 133 106.74 30.64 10.68
N ALA A 134 106.08 29.62 10.13
CA ALA A 134 106.67 28.58 9.30
C ALA A 134 107.14 29.10 7.94
N LEU A 135 108.17 28.46 7.37
CA LEU A 135 108.80 28.89 6.12
C LEU A 135 107.82 28.92 4.95
N MET A 136 106.92 27.94 4.85
CA MET A 136 105.95 27.84 3.76
C MET A 136 104.74 28.78 3.88
N LEU A 137 104.60 29.52 4.99
CA LEU A 137 103.57 30.56 5.16
C LEU A 137 104.12 31.98 5.03
N GLU A 138 105.44 32.14 5.04
CA GLU A 138 106.16 33.41 5.08
C GLU A 138 106.79 33.73 3.70
N GLU A 139 107.42 34.90 3.56
CA GLU A 139 107.99 35.34 2.26
C GLU A 139 109.11 34.43 1.76
N GLU A 140 109.90 33.84 2.67
CA GLU A 140 111.01 32.96 2.32
C GLU A 140 110.55 31.72 1.52
N GLY A 141 109.38 31.15 1.86
CA GLY A 141 108.78 30.05 1.11
C GLY A 141 108.34 30.44 -0.29
N ALA A 142 107.83 31.67 -0.48
CA ALA A 142 107.50 32.19 -1.80
C ALA A 142 108.74 32.39 -2.68
N VAL A 143 109.84 32.88 -2.10
CA VAL A 143 111.12 33.00 -2.82
C VAL A 143 111.69 31.63 -3.19
N ILE A 144 111.63 30.63 -2.30
CA ILE A 144 112.06 29.25 -2.61
C ILE A 144 111.23 28.69 -3.78
N VAL A 145 109.90 28.79 -3.72
CA VAL A 145 109.02 28.30 -4.80
C VAL A 145 109.27 29.01 -6.13
N GLY A 146 109.61 30.30 -6.12
CA GLY A 146 110.05 31.03 -7.32
C GLY A 146 111.36 30.48 -7.90
N LEU A 147 112.33 30.14 -7.06
CA LEU A 147 113.61 29.56 -7.49
C LEU A 147 113.45 28.14 -8.04
N LEU A 148 112.51 27.34 -7.51
CA LEU A 148 112.23 25.98 -8.01
C LEU A 148 111.80 25.94 -9.48
N VAL A 149 111.26 27.03 -10.05
CA VAL A 149 110.90 27.12 -11.47
C VAL A 149 112.12 26.87 -12.37
N GLY A 150 113.32 27.24 -11.92
CA GLY A 150 114.58 26.96 -12.61
C GLY A 150 114.90 25.46 -12.75
N LEU A 151 114.31 24.59 -11.93
CA LEU A 151 114.53 23.14 -12.01
C LEU A 151 113.80 22.48 -13.19
N ASN A 152 112.82 23.15 -13.81
CA ASN A 152 112.04 22.58 -14.91
C ASN A 152 112.91 22.25 -16.15
N VAL A 153 114.11 22.86 -16.26
CA VAL A 153 115.09 22.53 -17.31
C VAL A 153 115.78 21.18 -17.09
N ILE A 154 115.86 20.71 -15.83
CA ILE A 154 116.57 19.48 -15.45
C ILE A 154 115.76 18.26 -15.92
N ASP A 155 116.44 17.34 -16.60
CA ASP A 155 115.89 16.02 -16.93
C ASP A 155 116.35 15.00 -15.89
N ALA A 156 115.43 14.18 -15.38
CA ALA A 156 115.70 13.26 -14.26
C ALA A 156 114.85 12.00 -14.36
N ASN A 157 115.45 10.84 -14.10
CA ASN A 157 114.80 9.53 -14.14
C ASN A 157 115.17 8.73 -12.88
N LEU A 158 114.32 8.82 -11.85
CA LEU A 158 114.67 8.41 -10.49
C LEU A 158 114.01 7.07 -10.13
N CYS A 159 114.81 6.10 -9.66
CA CYS A 159 114.35 4.74 -9.39
C CYS A 159 113.63 4.61 -8.03
N VAL A 160 112.46 5.23 -7.90
CA VAL A 160 111.69 5.30 -6.64
C VAL A 160 111.34 3.93 -6.05
N LYS A 161 111.37 2.85 -6.86
CA LYS A 161 111.13 1.46 -6.43
C LYS A 161 112.34 0.76 -5.76
N GLY A 162 113.53 1.35 -5.84
CA GLY A 162 114.77 0.75 -5.32
C GLY A 162 115.38 1.46 -4.09
N GLU A 163 114.98 2.71 -3.81
CA GLU A 163 115.50 3.50 -2.69
C GLU A 163 114.77 3.17 -1.37
N ASP A 164 115.51 3.01 -0.26
CA ASP A 164 114.90 3.03 1.08
C ASP A 164 114.59 4.47 1.52
N LEU A 165 113.47 4.98 1.03
CA LEU A 165 112.96 6.31 1.34
C LEU A 165 112.42 6.43 2.78
N ASP A 166 112.18 5.31 3.47
CA ASP A 166 111.71 5.32 4.86
C ASP A 166 112.85 5.56 5.86
N SER A 167 114.02 4.92 5.65
CA SER A 167 115.16 5.06 6.56
C SER A 167 116.16 6.17 6.19
N GLN A 168 116.16 6.69 4.96
CA GLN A 168 117.14 7.67 4.46
C GLN A 168 117.38 8.84 5.46
N VAL A 169 118.60 8.94 5.98
CA VAL A 169 119.04 10.05 6.84
C VAL A 169 119.79 11.07 5.99
N GLY A 170 119.17 12.22 5.74
CA GLY A 170 119.77 13.29 4.96
C GLY A 170 120.76 14.12 5.77
N VAL A 171 122.06 13.89 5.58
CA VAL A 171 123.12 14.79 6.08
C VAL A 171 123.43 15.81 5.00
N ILE A 172 123.41 17.10 5.36
CA ILE A 172 123.79 18.19 4.46
C ILE A 172 125.32 18.25 4.43
N ASP A 173 125.94 17.81 3.33
CA ASP A 173 127.39 17.96 3.19
C ASP A 173 127.74 19.40 2.82
N PHE A 174 128.60 20.02 3.63
CA PHE A 174 129.16 21.35 3.37
C PHE A 174 130.51 21.28 2.64
N SER A 175 131.17 20.11 2.58
CA SER A 175 132.51 19.95 2.00
C SER A 175 132.57 20.28 0.50
N MET A 176 131.48 20.04 -0.22
CA MET A 176 131.30 20.43 -1.63
C MET A 176 131.42 21.95 -1.88
N TYR A 177 131.39 22.78 -0.83
CA TYR A 177 131.45 24.24 -0.93
C TYR A 177 132.72 24.85 -0.29
N LEU A 178 133.76 24.05 0.06
CA LEU A 178 134.81 24.46 1.04
C LEU A 178 136.30 24.13 0.75
N LYS A 179 136.73 23.68 -0.46
CA LYS A 179 138.13 23.23 -0.71
C LYS A 179 139.06 24.23 -1.43
N ASN A 180 140.37 24.21 -1.09
CA ASN A 180 141.56 24.57 -1.93
C ASN A 180 142.93 24.21 -1.23
N ASP A 181 143.80 23.45 -1.93
CA ASP A 181 145.30 23.34 -2.07
C ASP A 181 146.40 23.36 -0.93
N ILE A 182 147.52 22.58 -1.13
CA ILE A 182 149.01 22.83 -0.85
C ILE A 182 149.89 21.51 -0.65
N ASP A 183 151.23 21.53 -0.92
CA ASP A 183 152.22 20.38 -1.14
C ASP A 183 153.54 20.29 -0.25
N ASP A 184 154.63 19.54 -0.64
CA ASP A 184 155.58 18.69 0.21
C ASP A 184 157.17 18.68 -0.07
N TYR A 185 158.00 17.94 0.75
CA TYR A 185 159.26 17.10 0.49
C TYR A 185 160.81 17.46 0.77
N ARG A 186 161.63 16.50 1.36
CA ARG A 186 163.07 15.99 1.08
C ARG A 186 164.31 16.03 2.08
N SER A 187 165.38 15.20 1.84
CA SER A 187 166.49 14.72 2.79
C SER A 187 167.85 14.12 2.20
N GLU A 188 168.73 13.46 3.03
CA GLU A 188 169.99 12.58 2.82
C GLU A 188 171.44 13.21 2.66
N GLU A 189 172.67 12.61 2.82
CA GLU A 189 173.28 11.26 3.20
C GLU A 189 174.76 11.30 3.83
N ARG A 190 175.77 10.41 3.55
CA ARG A 190 176.92 10.00 4.47
C ARG A 190 178.32 9.55 3.84
N ASN A 191 179.30 9.16 4.70
CA ASN A 191 180.42 8.14 4.55
C ASN A 191 181.92 8.45 4.22
N SER A 192 182.85 7.64 4.80
CA SER A 192 184.21 7.26 4.28
C SER A 192 184.83 6.07 5.07
N GLN A 193 185.75 5.28 4.50
CA GLN A 193 186.11 3.92 4.96
C GLN A 193 187.46 3.41 4.41
N ILE A 194 188.40 2.88 5.23
CA ILE A 194 189.53 2.00 4.76
C ILE A 194 190.35 1.23 5.83
N ALA A 195 190.24 1.53 7.15
CA ALA A 195 190.81 0.67 8.22
C ALA A 195 190.30 -0.79 8.19
N SER A 196 189.25 -1.02 7.40
CA SER A 196 188.48 -2.23 7.19
C SER A 196 189.24 -3.52 6.84
N ILE A 197 190.50 -3.51 6.39
CA ILE A 197 191.10 -4.71 5.74
C ILE A 197 191.62 -5.78 6.73
N LEU A 198 192.10 -5.38 7.91
CA LEU A 198 192.47 -6.33 8.97
C LEU A 198 191.27 -6.66 9.88
N ASP A 199 190.38 -5.69 10.11
CA ASP A 199 189.04 -6.00 10.61
C ASP A 199 188.35 -7.02 9.69
N GLN A 200 188.44 -6.89 8.36
CA GLN A 200 187.76 -7.76 7.38
C GLN A 200 187.96 -9.26 7.61
N LYS A 201 189.10 -9.75 8.13
CA LYS A 201 189.22 -11.19 8.42
C LYS A 201 188.39 -11.60 9.64
N ASN A 202 188.58 -10.92 10.78
CA ASN A 202 187.82 -11.22 12.00
C ASN A 202 186.33 -10.90 11.82
N TYR A 203 186.03 -9.82 11.07
CA TYR A 203 184.71 -9.44 10.62
C TYR A 203 184.12 -10.49 9.68
N VAL A 204 184.85 -11.11 8.75
CA VAL A 204 184.33 -12.20 7.91
C VAL A 204 184.12 -13.49 8.72
N GLU A 205 184.93 -13.78 9.73
CA GLU A 205 184.74 -14.95 10.61
C GLU A 205 183.54 -14.75 11.56
N GLU A 206 183.41 -13.58 12.19
CA GLU A 206 182.25 -13.22 13.02
C GLU A 206 181.00 -12.94 12.17
N LEU A 207 181.11 -12.40 10.96
CA LEU A 207 180.00 -12.30 9.98
C LEU A 207 179.58 -13.69 9.51
N ASN A 208 180.49 -14.64 9.28
CA ASN A 208 180.10 -16.02 9.01
C ASN A 208 179.42 -16.67 10.22
N ARG A 209 179.81 -16.34 11.45
CA ARG A 209 179.12 -16.79 12.67
C ARG A 209 177.72 -16.17 12.81
N GLN A 210 177.59 -14.86 12.59
CA GLN A 210 176.33 -14.13 12.61
C GLN A 210 175.42 -14.53 11.45
N LEU A 211 175.98 -14.81 10.27
CA LEU A 211 175.27 -15.34 9.10
C LEU A 211 174.81 -16.76 9.37
N ASN A 212 175.64 -17.64 9.94
CA ASN A 212 175.20 -18.97 10.36
C ASN A 212 174.10 -18.91 11.44
N SER A 213 174.18 -17.99 12.40
CA SER A 213 173.13 -17.75 13.40
C SER A 213 171.85 -17.19 12.75
N THR A 214 171.98 -16.29 11.78
CA THR A 214 170.86 -15.73 11.01
C THR A 214 170.22 -16.78 10.11
N VAL A 215 171.01 -17.66 9.49
CA VAL A 215 170.54 -18.81 8.70
C VAL A 215 169.80 -19.81 9.60
N HIS A 216 170.30 -20.13 10.79
CA HIS A 216 169.56 -20.95 11.76
C HIS A 216 168.26 -20.27 12.23
N GLY A 217 168.27 -18.95 12.46
CA GLY A 217 167.08 -18.18 12.84
C GLY A 217 166.05 -18.08 11.70
N LEU A 218 166.51 -17.94 10.46
CA LEU A 218 165.68 -17.95 9.26
C LEU A 218 165.13 -19.36 9.00
N GLN A 219 165.94 -20.42 9.15
CA GLN A 219 165.48 -21.80 9.05
C GLN A 219 164.40 -22.09 10.10
N GLY A 220 164.62 -21.75 11.37
CA GLY A 220 163.60 -21.89 12.41
C GLY A 220 162.30 -21.09 12.13
N ARG A 221 162.40 -19.95 11.43
CA ARG A 221 161.23 -19.21 10.93
C ARG A 221 160.56 -19.90 9.74
N VAL A 222 161.31 -20.48 8.80
CA VAL A 222 160.80 -21.28 7.68
C VAL A 222 160.06 -22.51 8.22
N ASP A 223 160.71 -23.31 9.06
CA ASP A 223 160.12 -24.46 9.76
C ASP A 223 158.80 -24.10 10.48
N SER A 224 158.75 -22.93 11.13
CA SER A 224 157.55 -22.44 11.82
C SER A 224 156.46 -21.99 10.85
N LEU A 225 156.82 -21.36 9.73
CA LEU A 225 155.88 -20.95 8.69
C LEU A 225 155.33 -22.15 7.92
N GLU A 226 156.15 -23.16 7.62
CA GLU A 226 155.72 -24.43 7.00
C GLU A 226 154.73 -25.18 7.90
N LYS A 227 155.00 -25.27 9.20
CA LYS A 227 154.08 -25.86 10.19
C LYS A 227 152.77 -25.06 10.28
N SER A 228 152.84 -23.73 10.22
CA SER A 228 151.64 -22.87 10.20
C SER A 228 150.84 -23.00 8.91
N ASN A 229 151.52 -23.06 7.76
CA ASN A 229 150.89 -23.18 6.45
C ASN A 229 150.20 -24.55 6.30
N SER A 230 150.84 -25.61 6.81
CA SER A 230 150.25 -26.96 6.85
C SER A 230 148.93 -26.98 7.61
N LYS A 231 148.87 -26.33 8.79
CA LYS A 231 147.62 -26.16 9.56
C LYS A 231 146.57 -25.35 8.82
N LEU A 232 146.95 -24.23 8.20
CA LEU A 232 146.02 -23.40 7.42
C LEU A 232 145.45 -24.14 6.21
N ILE A 233 146.23 -25.04 5.58
CA ILE A 233 145.75 -25.92 4.50
C ILE A 233 144.75 -26.95 5.03
N GLU A 234 144.98 -27.53 6.21
CA GLU A 234 144.06 -28.46 6.88
C GLU A 234 142.75 -27.77 7.31
N GLU A 235 142.84 -26.61 7.97
CA GLU A 235 141.69 -25.78 8.34
C GLU A 235 140.88 -25.34 7.11
N LEU A 236 141.55 -24.96 6.02
CA LEU A 236 140.90 -24.62 4.75
C LEU A 236 140.21 -25.83 4.11
N ALA A 237 140.76 -27.04 4.23
CA ALA A 237 140.13 -28.27 3.74
C ALA A 237 138.88 -28.62 4.57
N ILE A 238 138.95 -28.49 5.90
CA ILE A 238 137.80 -28.66 6.81
C ILE A 238 136.71 -27.63 6.49
N ALA A 239 137.08 -26.35 6.33
CA ALA A 239 136.14 -25.29 5.98
C ALA A 239 135.45 -25.54 4.62
N LYS A 240 136.19 -25.98 3.59
CA LYS A 240 135.62 -26.36 2.29
C LYS A 240 134.63 -27.53 2.42
N ASN A 241 134.97 -28.57 3.15
CA ASN A 241 134.08 -29.72 3.37
C ASN A 241 132.80 -29.31 4.12
N ASN A 242 132.89 -28.38 5.07
CA ASN A 242 131.71 -27.85 5.76
C ASN A 242 130.84 -26.97 4.85
N ILE A 243 131.45 -26.16 3.97
CA ILE A 243 130.71 -25.39 2.96
C ILE A 243 129.95 -26.32 2.00
N ILE A 244 130.56 -27.41 1.53
CA ILE A 244 129.91 -28.40 0.66
C ILE A 244 128.69 -29.01 1.35
N LYS A 245 128.84 -29.50 2.59
CA LYS A 245 127.72 -30.05 3.36
C LYS A 245 126.58 -29.04 3.56
N LEU A 246 126.91 -27.80 3.91
CA LEU A 246 125.91 -26.74 4.07
C LEU A 246 125.21 -26.38 2.74
N GLN A 247 125.88 -26.53 1.60
CA GLN A 247 125.28 -26.38 0.28
C GLN A 247 124.33 -27.54 -0.06
N GLU A 248 124.73 -28.78 0.23
CA GLU A 248 123.91 -29.98 0.09
C GLU A 248 122.64 -29.90 0.97
N GLU A 249 122.80 -29.57 2.25
CA GLU A 249 121.69 -29.33 3.19
C GLU A 249 120.78 -28.19 2.72
N ASN A 250 121.32 -27.07 2.24
CA ASN A 250 120.49 -25.96 1.72
C ASN A 250 119.72 -26.36 0.45
N GLN A 251 120.32 -27.18 -0.41
CA GLN A 251 119.67 -27.69 -1.62
C GLN A 251 118.56 -28.69 -1.28
N GLN A 252 118.77 -29.58 -0.30
CA GLN A 252 117.74 -30.51 0.18
C GLN A 252 116.60 -29.76 0.90
N LEU A 253 116.88 -28.81 1.79
CA LEU A 253 115.86 -28.00 2.42
C LEU A 253 115.04 -27.19 1.41
N ARG A 254 115.65 -26.74 0.30
CA ARG A 254 114.91 -26.09 -0.81
C ARG A 254 114.00 -27.05 -1.56
N SER A 255 114.42 -28.29 -1.85
CA SER A 255 113.57 -29.25 -2.55
C SER A 255 112.44 -29.77 -1.67
N GLU A 256 112.70 -30.00 -0.38
CA GLU A 256 111.67 -30.35 0.62
C GLU A 256 110.65 -29.22 0.79
N ASN A 257 111.09 -27.97 0.94
CA ASN A 257 110.19 -26.82 1.07
C ASN A 257 109.35 -26.60 -0.21
N SER A 258 109.95 -26.79 -1.39
CA SER A 258 109.21 -26.78 -2.67
C SER A 258 108.15 -27.88 -2.75
N LEU A 259 108.45 -29.09 -2.25
CA LEU A 259 107.49 -30.20 -2.19
C LEU A 259 106.36 -29.95 -1.17
N ILE A 260 106.67 -29.30 -0.05
CA ILE A 260 105.65 -28.88 0.94
C ILE A 260 104.73 -27.82 0.33
N LEU A 261 105.28 -26.81 -0.36
CA LEU A 261 104.52 -25.81 -1.10
C LEU A 261 103.60 -26.44 -2.15
N LEU A 262 104.10 -27.37 -2.96
CA LEU A 262 103.31 -28.06 -3.98
C LEU A 262 102.16 -28.88 -3.37
N LYS A 263 102.40 -29.58 -2.26
CA LYS A 263 101.35 -30.33 -1.53
C LYS A 263 100.30 -29.41 -0.90
N ALA A 264 100.72 -28.30 -0.32
CA ALA A 264 99.81 -27.30 0.25
C ALA A 264 98.96 -26.64 -0.84
N GLN A 265 99.54 -26.33 -2.00
CA GLN A 265 98.85 -25.83 -3.18
C GLN A 265 97.77 -26.82 -3.65
N GLN A 266 98.12 -28.10 -3.81
CA GLN A 266 97.15 -29.14 -4.20
C GLN A 266 96.04 -29.35 -3.16
N GLN A 267 96.36 -29.35 -1.86
CA GLN A 267 95.34 -29.45 -0.81
C GLN A 267 94.40 -28.24 -0.81
N LEU A 268 94.91 -27.03 -1.07
CA LEU A 268 94.11 -25.82 -1.20
C LEU A 268 93.18 -25.89 -2.42
N GLU A 269 93.67 -26.34 -3.56
CA GLU A 269 92.87 -26.51 -4.79
C GLU A 269 91.75 -27.56 -4.62
N VAL A 270 92.04 -28.71 -4.00
CA VAL A 270 91.03 -29.72 -3.66
C VAL A 270 89.99 -29.14 -2.70
N THR A 271 90.41 -28.49 -1.62
CA THR A 271 89.50 -27.88 -0.63
C THR A 271 88.62 -26.80 -1.25
N GLN A 272 89.15 -25.99 -2.19
CA GLN A 272 88.36 -25.00 -2.94
C GLN A 272 87.34 -25.66 -3.88
N GLY A 273 87.69 -26.80 -4.50
CA GLY A 273 86.77 -27.63 -5.27
C GLY A 273 85.61 -28.14 -4.41
N ASP A 274 85.92 -28.80 -3.31
CA ASP A 274 84.93 -29.37 -2.37
C ASP A 274 83.98 -28.30 -1.83
N VAL A 275 84.51 -27.16 -1.36
CA VAL A 275 83.73 -26.02 -0.87
C VAL A 275 82.85 -25.40 -1.97
N SER A 276 83.28 -25.41 -3.24
CA SER A 276 82.43 -24.95 -4.34
C SER A 276 81.28 -25.92 -4.60
N VAL A 277 81.54 -27.24 -4.57
CA VAL A 277 80.51 -28.28 -4.75
C VAL A 277 79.50 -28.25 -3.59
N GLU A 278 79.95 -28.13 -2.35
CA GLU A 278 79.07 -28.00 -1.17
C GLU A 278 78.20 -26.73 -1.27
N ARG A 279 78.80 -25.57 -1.60
CA ARG A 279 78.08 -24.31 -1.80
C ARG A 279 77.03 -24.40 -2.90
N ASP A 280 77.35 -25.01 -4.03
CA ASP A 280 76.44 -25.08 -5.17
C ASP A 280 75.36 -26.15 -4.98
N THR A 281 75.65 -27.21 -4.24
CA THR A 281 74.65 -28.16 -3.72
C THR A 281 73.69 -27.48 -2.74
N TYR A 282 74.20 -26.67 -1.81
CA TYR A 282 73.38 -25.90 -0.87
C TYR A 282 72.45 -24.92 -1.61
N LYS A 283 72.94 -24.22 -2.64
CA LYS A 283 72.11 -23.36 -3.49
C LYS A 283 70.98 -24.15 -4.16
N GLN A 284 71.28 -25.29 -4.80
CA GLN A 284 70.27 -26.09 -5.49
C GLN A 284 69.22 -26.65 -4.52
N SER A 285 69.66 -27.19 -3.37
CA SER A 285 68.75 -27.70 -2.34
C SER A 285 67.87 -26.59 -1.75
N ARG A 286 68.44 -25.39 -1.53
CA ARG A 286 67.67 -24.23 -1.07
C ARG A 286 66.69 -23.72 -2.12
N GLN A 287 67.09 -23.65 -3.39
CA GLN A 287 66.18 -23.29 -4.48
C GLN A 287 65.00 -24.27 -4.58
N GLY A 288 65.25 -25.59 -4.49
CA GLY A 288 64.17 -26.59 -4.47
C GLY A 288 63.24 -26.44 -3.27
N LEU A 289 63.76 -26.06 -2.09
CA LEU A 289 62.95 -25.72 -0.92
C LEU A 289 62.10 -24.45 -1.12
N ASP A 290 62.69 -23.40 -1.72
CA ASP A 290 61.97 -22.16 -2.03
C ASP A 290 60.88 -22.42 -3.11
N GLU A 291 61.16 -23.24 -4.13
CA GLU A 291 60.18 -23.68 -5.13
C GLU A 291 59.03 -24.50 -4.51
N MET A 292 59.34 -25.49 -3.64
CA MET A 292 58.34 -26.25 -2.89
C MET A 292 57.49 -25.36 -1.98
N TYR A 293 58.09 -24.37 -1.32
CA TYR A 293 57.37 -23.44 -0.44
C TYR A 293 56.40 -22.56 -1.24
N ASN A 294 56.85 -22.00 -2.37
CA ASN A 294 56.02 -21.19 -3.25
C ASN A 294 54.83 -22.00 -3.83
N GLU A 295 55.06 -23.25 -4.23
CA GLU A 295 54.02 -24.14 -4.72
C GLU A 295 53.01 -24.52 -3.61
N ALA A 296 53.46 -24.84 -2.40
CA ALA A 296 52.58 -25.10 -1.27
C ALA A 296 51.76 -23.85 -0.88
N GLN A 297 52.36 -22.66 -0.95
CA GLN A 297 51.66 -21.39 -0.72
C GLN A 297 50.62 -21.08 -1.82
N ARG A 298 50.92 -21.44 -3.08
CA ARG A 298 49.97 -21.34 -4.21
C ARG A 298 48.78 -22.27 -4.00
N GLN A 299 49.02 -23.55 -3.73
CA GLN A 299 47.97 -24.54 -3.45
C GLN A 299 47.09 -24.14 -2.27
N LEU A 300 47.68 -23.67 -1.16
CA LEU A 300 46.93 -23.18 0.00
C LEU A 300 46.00 -22.00 -0.37
N LYS A 301 46.47 -21.08 -1.21
CA LYS A 301 45.66 -19.93 -1.66
C LYS A 301 44.51 -20.38 -2.57
N GLU A 302 44.75 -21.32 -3.46
CA GLU A 302 43.73 -21.88 -4.36
C GLU A 302 42.66 -22.66 -3.59
N GLU A 303 43.06 -23.48 -2.61
CA GLU A 303 42.14 -24.22 -1.73
C GLU A 303 41.32 -23.27 -0.83
N CYS A 304 41.93 -22.20 -0.30
CA CYS A 304 41.20 -21.17 0.44
C CYS A 304 40.16 -20.44 -0.43
N GLN A 305 40.45 -20.16 -1.70
CA GLN A 305 39.50 -19.56 -2.63
C GLN A 305 38.36 -20.53 -2.94
N LEU A 306 38.68 -21.78 -3.30
CA LEU A 306 37.69 -22.81 -3.60
C LEU A 306 36.74 -23.05 -2.41
N ARG A 307 37.28 -23.10 -1.19
CA ARG A 307 36.48 -23.17 0.04
C ARG A 307 35.54 -21.96 0.17
N GLN A 308 36.04 -20.75 -0.05
CA GLN A 308 35.22 -19.53 0.06
C GLN A 308 34.07 -19.51 -0.95
N ASP A 309 34.32 -19.98 -2.17
CA ASP A 309 33.32 -20.08 -3.24
C ASP A 309 32.26 -21.15 -2.91
N VAL A 310 32.65 -22.29 -2.34
CA VAL A 310 31.72 -23.32 -1.83
C VAL A 310 30.90 -22.82 -0.63
N GLU A 311 31.50 -22.02 0.28
CA GLU A 311 30.76 -21.39 1.38
C GLU A 311 29.71 -20.38 0.87
N ASN A 312 30.06 -19.60 -0.16
CA ASN A 312 29.13 -18.66 -0.80
C ASN A 312 27.97 -19.38 -1.48
N GLU A 313 28.25 -20.43 -2.26
CA GLU A 313 27.24 -21.28 -2.91
C GLU A 313 26.32 -21.92 -1.86
N LEU A 314 26.87 -22.44 -0.75
CA LEU A 314 26.10 -23.02 0.34
C LEU A 314 25.12 -22.02 0.98
N VAL A 315 25.53 -20.75 1.16
CA VAL A 315 24.64 -19.69 1.67
C VAL A 315 23.48 -19.43 0.69
N VAL A 316 23.73 -19.40 -0.62
CA VAL A 316 22.70 -19.25 -1.64
C VAL A 316 21.73 -20.44 -1.61
N GLN A 317 22.24 -21.68 -1.57
CA GLN A 317 21.42 -22.90 -1.48
C GLN A 317 20.55 -22.93 -0.21
N VAL A 318 21.06 -22.45 0.93
CA VAL A 318 20.26 -22.31 2.16
C VAL A 318 19.14 -21.28 2.00
N SER A 319 19.40 -20.13 1.37
CA SER A 319 18.37 -19.13 1.09
C SER A 319 17.27 -19.67 0.15
N MET A 320 17.68 -20.27 -0.97
CA MET A 320 16.75 -20.88 -1.93
C MET A 320 15.91 -21.98 -1.30
N LYS A 321 16.48 -22.79 -0.40
CA LYS A 321 15.74 -23.80 0.36
C LYS A 321 14.70 -23.16 1.29
N GLN A 322 15.03 -22.08 2.00
CA GLN A 322 14.08 -21.38 2.88
C GLN A 322 12.91 -20.77 2.09
N GLU A 323 13.19 -20.17 0.94
CA GLU A 323 12.16 -19.66 0.02
C GLU A 323 11.26 -20.78 -0.53
N MET A 324 11.85 -21.91 -0.93
CA MET A 324 11.11 -23.08 -1.41
C MET A 324 10.24 -23.73 -0.32
N GLU A 325 10.74 -23.82 0.92
CA GLU A 325 9.94 -24.29 2.06
C GLU A 325 8.78 -23.34 2.40
N LEU A 326 8.97 -22.02 2.24
CA LEU A 326 7.89 -21.04 2.44
C LEU A 326 6.84 -21.13 1.32
N ALA A 327 7.28 -21.24 0.07
CA ALA A 327 6.40 -21.42 -1.09
C ALA A 327 5.59 -22.73 -0.99
N MET A 328 6.23 -23.82 -0.54
CA MET A 328 5.57 -25.10 -0.28
C MET A 328 4.48 -24.96 0.79
N LYS A 329 4.76 -24.34 1.94
CA LYS A 329 3.77 -24.12 3.01
C LYS A 329 2.59 -23.24 2.57
N LEU A 330 2.83 -22.27 1.68
CA LEU A 330 1.76 -21.46 1.08
C LEU A 330 0.91 -22.26 0.10
N LEU A 331 1.52 -23.13 -0.72
CA LEU A 331 0.80 -24.04 -1.63
C LEU A 331 -0.03 -25.07 -0.86
N GLU A 332 0.54 -25.66 0.21
CA GLU A 332 -0.17 -26.57 1.11
C GLU A 332 -1.39 -25.88 1.72
N LYS A 333 -1.25 -24.64 2.20
CA LYS A 333 -2.36 -23.84 2.74
C LYS A 333 -3.46 -23.58 1.70
N ASP A 334 -3.10 -23.20 0.47
CA ASP A 334 -4.10 -23.02 -0.59
C ASP A 334 -4.83 -24.33 -0.90
N ILE A 335 -4.11 -25.46 -0.99
CA ILE A 335 -4.70 -26.78 -1.21
C ILE A 335 -5.72 -27.13 -0.12
N HIS A 336 -5.43 -26.85 1.16
CA HIS A 336 -6.39 -27.07 2.25
C HIS A 336 -7.62 -26.15 2.13
N GLU A 337 -7.43 -24.86 1.87
CA GLU A 337 -8.55 -23.91 1.68
C GLU A 337 -9.44 -24.30 0.47
N LYS A 338 -8.83 -24.81 -0.62
CA LYS A 338 -9.57 -25.35 -1.77
C LYS A 338 -10.28 -26.66 -1.44
N GLN A 339 -9.70 -27.53 -0.61
CA GLN A 339 -10.35 -28.76 -0.14
C GLN A 339 -11.57 -28.46 0.75
N ASP A 340 -11.45 -27.56 1.73
CA ASP A 340 -12.57 -27.13 2.57
C ASP A 340 -13.70 -26.49 1.74
N THR A 341 -13.34 -25.65 0.76
CA THR A 341 -14.29 -25.10 -0.21
C THR A 341 -14.99 -26.20 -1.01
N LEU A 342 -14.26 -27.24 -1.43
CA LEU A 342 -14.80 -28.40 -2.13
C LEU A 342 -15.74 -29.24 -1.25
N ILE A 343 -15.46 -29.37 0.04
CA ILE A 343 -16.32 -30.05 1.02
C ILE A 343 -17.61 -29.24 1.20
N GLY A 344 -17.53 -27.92 1.37
CA GLY A 344 -18.70 -27.04 1.45
C GLY A 344 -19.59 -27.12 0.20
N LEU A 345 -19.00 -27.06 -1.00
CA LEU A 345 -19.73 -27.18 -2.27
C LEU A 345 -20.35 -28.57 -2.46
N ARG A 346 -19.71 -29.65 -1.99
CA ARG A 346 -20.30 -31.00 -1.98
C ARG A 346 -21.50 -31.07 -1.04
N HIS A 347 -21.41 -30.48 0.14
CA HIS A 347 -22.52 -30.44 1.10
C HIS A 347 -23.72 -29.68 0.52
N GLN A 348 -23.51 -28.48 -0.02
CA GLN A 348 -24.55 -27.70 -0.71
C GLN A 348 -25.18 -28.45 -1.89
N LEU A 349 -24.38 -29.19 -2.66
CA LEU A 349 -24.90 -30.03 -3.76
C LEU A 349 -25.80 -31.15 -3.24
N ASP A 350 -25.49 -31.74 -2.09
CA ASP A 350 -26.30 -32.80 -1.47
C ASP A 350 -27.56 -32.23 -0.77
N GLU A 351 -27.50 -31.03 -0.19
CA GLU A 351 -28.67 -30.27 0.26
C GLU A 351 -29.62 -29.96 -0.91
N VAL A 352 -29.08 -29.47 -2.03
CA VAL A 352 -29.87 -29.17 -3.25
C VAL A 352 -30.49 -30.45 -3.84
N LYS A 353 -29.80 -31.60 -3.80
CA LYS A 353 -30.40 -32.90 -4.15
C LYS A 353 -31.54 -33.26 -3.22
N ALA A 354 -31.38 -33.11 -1.91
CA ALA A 354 -32.42 -33.42 -0.93
C ALA A 354 -33.68 -32.54 -1.13
N ILE A 355 -33.49 -31.22 -1.30
CA ILE A 355 -34.56 -30.27 -1.62
C ILE A 355 -35.25 -30.64 -2.94
N ASN A 356 -34.50 -31.00 -3.97
CA ASN A 356 -35.06 -31.42 -5.26
C ASN A 356 -35.90 -32.70 -5.13
N VAL A 357 -35.41 -33.72 -4.40
CA VAL A 357 -36.17 -34.95 -4.14
C VAL A 357 -37.46 -34.66 -3.34
N GLU A 358 -37.38 -33.83 -2.30
CA GLU A 358 -38.56 -33.42 -1.51
C GLU A 358 -39.57 -32.64 -2.38
N MET A 359 -39.08 -31.74 -3.24
CA MET A 359 -39.90 -30.95 -4.15
C MET A 359 -40.57 -31.82 -5.23
N TYR A 360 -39.88 -32.83 -5.77
CA TYR A 360 -40.48 -33.83 -6.65
C TYR A 360 -41.58 -34.65 -5.93
N GLN A 361 -41.35 -35.09 -4.70
CA GLN A 361 -42.35 -35.82 -3.90
C GLN A 361 -43.58 -34.95 -3.59
N LYS A 362 -43.37 -33.68 -3.21
CA LYS A 362 -44.45 -32.70 -3.01
C LYS A 362 -45.21 -32.40 -4.29
N MET A 363 -44.51 -32.23 -5.41
CA MET A 363 -45.12 -32.01 -6.73
C MET A 363 -45.98 -33.21 -7.15
N GLN A 364 -45.47 -34.44 -7.03
CA GLN A 364 -46.22 -35.66 -7.33
C GLN A 364 -47.45 -35.82 -6.43
N SER A 365 -47.32 -35.55 -5.13
CA SER A 365 -48.44 -35.58 -4.18
C SER A 365 -49.52 -34.55 -4.53
N SER A 366 -49.11 -33.35 -4.97
CA SER A 366 -50.00 -32.27 -5.42
C SER A 366 -50.67 -32.60 -6.75
N ASP A 367 -49.97 -33.23 -7.69
CA ASP A 367 -50.53 -33.71 -8.96
C ASP A 367 -51.58 -34.81 -8.73
N ASP A 368 -51.33 -35.75 -7.82
CA ASP A 368 -52.32 -36.77 -7.44
C ASP A 368 -53.50 -36.19 -6.63
N GLU A 369 -53.31 -35.13 -5.85
CA GLU A 369 -54.40 -34.31 -5.31
C GLU A 369 -55.21 -33.61 -6.41
N MET A 370 -54.54 -33.03 -7.41
CA MET A 370 -55.19 -32.33 -8.53
C MET A 370 -55.98 -33.30 -9.41
N LYS A 371 -55.48 -34.52 -9.67
CA LYS A 371 -56.25 -35.59 -10.32
C LYS A 371 -57.52 -35.94 -9.54
N LYS A 372 -57.42 -36.07 -8.20
CA LYS A 372 -58.60 -36.32 -7.34
C LYS A 372 -59.60 -35.15 -7.40
N LYS A 373 -59.12 -33.90 -7.38
CA LYS A 373 -59.95 -32.69 -7.48
C LYS A 373 -60.61 -32.57 -8.84
N ASN A 374 -59.88 -32.77 -9.94
CA ASN A 374 -60.43 -32.79 -11.30
C ASN A 374 -61.49 -33.90 -11.48
N ASN A 375 -61.22 -35.12 -11.00
CA ASN A 375 -62.20 -36.21 -11.00
C ASN A 375 -63.46 -35.90 -10.15
N MET A 376 -63.34 -35.07 -9.11
CA MET A 376 -64.49 -34.57 -8.35
C MET A 376 -65.22 -33.45 -9.11
N ILE A 377 -64.49 -32.54 -9.74
CA ILE A 377 -65.05 -31.48 -10.58
C ILE A 377 -65.90 -32.09 -11.71
N SER A 378 -65.37 -33.06 -12.47
CA SER A 378 -66.15 -33.69 -13.55
C SER A 378 -67.41 -34.43 -13.06
N ARG A 379 -67.39 -34.99 -11.84
CA ARG A 379 -68.61 -35.55 -11.20
C ARG A 379 -69.60 -34.46 -10.76
N LEU A 380 -69.12 -33.29 -10.38
CA LEU A 380 -69.95 -32.13 -10.03
C LEU A 380 -70.49 -31.44 -11.30
N GLU A 381 -69.73 -31.37 -12.38
CA GLU A 381 -70.17 -30.93 -13.71
C GLU A 381 -71.24 -31.88 -14.27
N GLU A 382 -71.04 -33.19 -14.19
CA GLU A 382 -72.05 -34.19 -14.59
C GLU A 382 -73.35 -34.03 -13.78
N LYS A 383 -73.25 -33.90 -12.44
CA LYS A 383 -74.42 -33.59 -11.59
C LYS A 383 -75.06 -32.25 -11.93
N THR A 384 -74.27 -31.22 -12.23
CA THR A 384 -74.78 -29.89 -12.60
C THR A 384 -75.52 -29.95 -13.93
N ASN A 385 -75.03 -30.73 -14.89
CA ASN A 385 -75.72 -30.97 -16.16
C ASN A 385 -77.02 -31.75 -15.97
N GLN A 386 -77.05 -32.76 -15.08
CA GLN A 386 -78.29 -33.47 -14.70
C GLN A 386 -79.30 -32.54 -14.00
N ILE A 387 -78.84 -31.67 -13.10
CA ILE A 387 -79.68 -30.67 -12.41
C ILE A 387 -80.20 -29.63 -13.42
N THR A 388 -79.37 -29.17 -14.37
CA THR A 388 -79.77 -28.23 -15.42
C THR A 388 -80.80 -28.86 -16.36
N ALA A 389 -80.65 -30.14 -16.71
CA ALA A 389 -81.60 -30.86 -17.54
C ALA A 389 -82.96 -31.04 -16.84
N THR A 390 -82.97 -31.39 -15.55
CA THR A 390 -84.21 -31.54 -14.76
C THR A 390 -84.85 -30.19 -14.44
N MET A 391 -84.06 -29.14 -14.17
CA MET A 391 -84.54 -27.76 -14.04
C MET A 391 -85.22 -27.30 -15.32
N LYS A 392 -84.61 -27.52 -16.50
CA LYS A 392 -85.20 -27.17 -17.79
C LYS A 392 -86.51 -27.94 -18.08
N GLN A 393 -86.62 -29.20 -17.65
CA GLN A 393 -87.90 -29.93 -17.70
C GLN A 393 -88.97 -29.33 -16.77
N LEU A 394 -88.58 -28.85 -15.58
CA LEU A 394 -89.49 -28.20 -14.64
C LEU A 394 -89.93 -26.81 -15.14
N GLU A 395 -89.02 -26.02 -15.72
CA GLU A 395 -89.32 -24.75 -16.38
C GLU A 395 -90.30 -24.94 -17.55
N GLN A 396 -90.08 -25.95 -18.39
CA GLN A 396 -90.98 -26.26 -19.50
C GLN A 396 -92.38 -26.65 -19.00
N ARG A 397 -92.47 -27.50 -17.97
CA ARG A 397 -93.75 -27.87 -17.33
C ARG A 397 -94.45 -26.69 -16.66
N LEU A 398 -93.69 -25.76 -16.07
CA LEU A 398 -94.23 -24.53 -15.49
C LEU A 398 -94.82 -23.64 -16.59
N GLN A 399 -94.08 -23.42 -17.68
CA GLN A 399 -94.54 -22.61 -18.81
C GLN A 399 -95.78 -23.23 -19.51
N GLU A 400 -95.86 -24.57 -19.57
CA GLU A 400 -97.07 -25.28 -20.03
C GLU A 400 -98.26 -25.03 -19.07
N ALA A 401 -98.05 -25.15 -17.75
CA ALA A 401 -99.09 -24.85 -16.76
C ALA A 401 -99.55 -23.37 -16.80
N GLU A 402 -98.65 -22.42 -17.03
CA GLU A 402 -98.99 -21.00 -17.21
C GLU A 402 -99.78 -20.71 -18.48
N ARG A 403 -99.48 -21.42 -19.60
CA ARG A 403 -100.30 -21.38 -20.82
C ARG A 403 -101.70 -21.95 -20.59
N HIS A 404 -101.83 -23.01 -19.80
CA HIS A 404 -103.15 -23.53 -19.41
C HIS A 404 -103.92 -22.55 -18.51
N ARG A 405 -103.26 -21.93 -17.52
CA ARG A 405 -103.85 -20.90 -16.65
C ARG A 405 -104.35 -19.68 -17.45
N THR A 406 -103.49 -19.10 -18.29
CA THR A 406 -103.83 -17.91 -19.09
C THR A 406 -104.95 -18.19 -20.09
N SER A 407 -104.97 -19.36 -20.73
CA SER A 407 -106.08 -19.79 -21.59
C SER A 407 -107.41 -19.91 -20.83
N ALA A 408 -107.39 -20.47 -19.61
CA ALA A 408 -108.57 -20.56 -18.76
C ALA A 408 -109.05 -19.17 -18.26
N GLU A 409 -108.13 -18.26 -17.95
CA GLU A 409 -108.42 -16.87 -17.58
C GLU A 409 -109.00 -16.08 -18.76
N GLU A 410 -108.49 -16.27 -19.99
CA GLU A 410 -109.09 -15.71 -21.21
C GLU A 410 -110.49 -16.25 -21.49
N GLY A 411 -110.71 -17.56 -21.35
CA GLY A 411 -112.02 -18.18 -21.49
C GLY A 411 -113.02 -17.60 -20.48
N THR A 412 -112.59 -17.46 -19.22
CA THR A 412 -113.39 -16.83 -18.14
C THR A 412 -113.66 -15.35 -18.43
N ARG A 413 -112.69 -14.61 -18.99
CA ARG A 413 -112.84 -13.19 -19.36
C ARG A 413 -113.80 -13.01 -20.54
N ARG A 414 -113.75 -13.86 -21.57
CA ARG A 414 -114.72 -13.87 -22.67
C ARG A 414 -116.12 -14.18 -22.17
N PHE A 415 -116.27 -15.24 -21.37
CA PHE A 415 -117.56 -15.62 -20.79
C PHE A 415 -118.18 -14.48 -19.97
N LYS A 416 -117.40 -13.76 -19.15
CA LYS A 416 -117.85 -12.57 -18.41
C LYS A 416 -118.26 -11.41 -19.34
N LEU A 417 -117.52 -11.16 -20.41
CA LEU A 417 -117.81 -10.10 -21.37
C LEU A 417 -119.11 -10.39 -22.15
N ASP A 418 -119.29 -11.63 -22.61
CA ASP A 418 -120.50 -12.06 -23.31
C ASP A 418 -121.73 -12.02 -22.38
N PHE A 419 -121.58 -12.40 -21.10
CA PHE A 419 -122.64 -12.25 -20.10
C PHE A 419 -123.01 -10.78 -19.84
N ALA A 420 -122.03 -9.89 -19.76
CA ALA A 420 -122.26 -8.44 -19.59
C ALA A 420 -122.98 -7.85 -20.81
N ASN A 421 -122.52 -8.15 -22.02
CA ASN A 421 -123.17 -7.74 -23.27
C ASN A 421 -124.63 -8.27 -23.36
N LYS A 422 -124.87 -9.50 -22.87
CA LYS A 422 -126.21 -10.08 -22.82
C LYS A 422 -127.09 -9.40 -21.76
N ALA A 423 -126.53 -9.03 -20.61
CA ALA A 423 -127.23 -8.29 -19.56
C ALA A 423 -127.63 -6.89 -20.02
N ASP A 424 -126.71 -6.10 -20.60
CA ASP A 424 -127.01 -4.78 -21.19
C ASP A 424 -128.09 -4.86 -22.28
N SER A 425 -128.04 -5.89 -23.13
CA SER A 425 -129.04 -6.13 -24.17
C SER A 425 -130.42 -6.48 -23.60
N LEU A 426 -130.49 -7.12 -22.43
CA LEU A 426 -131.76 -7.45 -21.76
C LEU A 426 -132.27 -6.25 -20.95
N GLN A 427 -131.39 -5.50 -20.29
CA GLN A 427 -131.73 -4.27 -19.56
C GLN A 427 -132.38 -3.25 -20.50
N ARG A 428 -131.81 -3.03 -21.68
CA ARG A 428 -132.42 -2.15 -22.72
C ARG A 428 -133.74 -2.67 -23.27
N GLN A 429 -133.98 -3.99 -23.26
CA GLN A 429 -135.30 -4.54 -23.63
C GLN A 429 -136.33 -4.35 -22.51
N ILE A 430 -135.91 -4.44 -21.23
CA ILE A 430 -136.75 -4.15 -20.07
C ILE A 430 -137.16 -2.68 -20.07
N GLU A 431 -136.22 -1.73 -20.12
CA GLU A 431 -136.52 -0.28 -20.13
C GLU A 431 -137.42 0.17 -21.30
N ASN A 432 -137.39 -0.56 -22.42
CA ASN A 432 -138.24 -0.31 -23.58
C ASN A 432 -139.64 -0.94 -23.40
N ARG A 433 -139.72 -2.11 -22.76
CA ARG A 433 -140.99 -2.75 -22.37
C ARG A 433 -141.69 -2.01 -21.24
N GLU A 434 -140.96 -1.45 -20.28
CA GLU A 434 -141.48 -0.61 -19.21
C GLU A 434 -142.06 0.70 -19.77
N ARG A 435 -141.38 1.35 -20.72
CA ARG A 435 -141.96 2.50 -21.46
C ARG A 435 -143.21 2.12 -22.24
N GLN A 436 -143.24 0.96 -22.91
CA GLN A 436 -144.45 0.47 -23.58
C GLN A 436 -145.58 0.15 -22.58
N LEU A 437 -145.28 -0.37 -21.40
CA LEU A 437 -146.26 -0.61 -20.34
C LEU A 437 -146.82 0.70 -19.79
N GLN A 438 -145.97 1.69 -19.47
CA GLN A 438 -146.41 3.00 -19.00
C GLN A 438 -147.30 3.71 -20.03
N GLN A 439 -146.92 3.66 -21.32
CA GLN A 439 -147.74 4.18 -22.42
C GLN A 439 -149.12 3.50 -22.44
N LEU A 440 -149.14 2.16 -22.43
CA LEU A 440 -150.38 1.37 -22.43
C LEU A 440 -151.21 1.53 -21.15
N GLU A 441 -150.60 1.79 -19.98
CA GLU A 441 -151.32 2.12 -18.75
C GLU A 441 -151.95 3.51 -18.81
N THR A 442 -151.30 4.51 -19.40
CA THR A 442 -151.95 5.80 -19.67
C THR A 442 -153.07 5.68 -20.71
N ASP A 443 -152.86 4.94 -21.80
CA ASP A 443 -153.88 4.72 -22.83
C ASP A 443 -155.09 3.94 -22.26
N LEU A 444 -154.85 2.91 -21.41
CA LEU A 444 -155.89 2.16 -20.72
C LEU A 444 -156.60 2.99 -19.63
N LYS A 445 -155.90 3.91 -18.96
CA LYS A 445 -156.54 4.85 -18.02
C LYS A 445 -157.46 5.81 -18.77
N ILE A 446 -157.01 6.35 -19.91
CA ILE A 446 -157.83 7.19 -20.78
C ILE A 446 -159.05 6.40 -21.31
N GLU A 447 -158.87 5.15 -21.77
CA GLU A 447 -159.99 4.28 -22.17
C GLU A 447 -160.99 4.07 -21.04
N ARG A 448 -160.53 3.81 -19.80
CA ARG A 448 -161.41 3.62 -18.64
C ARG A 448 -162.20 4.88 -18.28
N GLU A 449 -161.57 6.06 -18.33
CA GLU A 449 -162.23 7.34 -18.06
C GLU A 449 -163.25 7.68 -19.18
N TRP A 450 -162.90 7.42 -20.45
CA TRP A 450 -163.83 7.52 -21.59
C TRP A 450 -165.00 6.55 -21.46
N ARG A 451 -164.73 5.28 -21.15
CA ARG A 451 -165.71 4.21 -21.01
C ARG A 451 -166.66 4.44 -19.83
N GLN A 452 -166.15 4.95 -18.70
CA GLN A 452 -166.99 5.33 -17.57
C GLN A 452 -167.91 6.51 -17.93
N THR A 453 -167.40 7.50 -18.68
CA THR A 453 -168.21 8.61 -19.18
C THR A 453 -169.31 8.12 -20.12
N LEU A 454 -168.93 7.30 -21.12
CA LEU A 454 -169.85 6.71 -22.09
C LEU A 454 -170.89 5.77 -21.45
N GLN A 455 -170.52 5.06 -20.38
CA GLN A 455 -171.44 4.23 -19.58
C GLN A 455 -172.43 5.11 -18.81
N ASN A 456 -171.97 6.19 -18.17
CA ASN A 456 -172.84 7.13 -17.48
C ASN A 456 -173.86 7.78 -18.44
N ASP A 457 -173.46 8.08 -19.67
CA ASP A 457 -174.35 8.63 -20.69
C ASP A 457 -175.29 7.55 -21.28
N LEU A 458 -174.82 6.31 -21.46
CA LEU A 458 -175.68 5.18 -21.86
C LEU A 458 -176.77 4.90 -20.81
N ASP A 459 -176.45 5.01 -19.52
CA ASP A 459 -177.42 4.77 -18.46
C ASP A 459 -178.40 5.97 -18.30
N ARG A 460 -177.98 7.21 -18.57
CA ARG A 460 -178.89 8.37 -18.72
C ARG A 460 -179.88 8.20 -19.88
N GLU A 461 -179.40 7.75 -21.03
CA GLU A 461 -180.25 7.42 -22.18
C GLU A 461 -181.21 6.26 -21.85
N ARG A 462 -180.78 5.25 -21.09
CA ARG A 462 -181.64 4.16 -20.61
C ARG A 462 -182.74 4.62 -19.65
N ASP A 463 -182.44 5.51 -18.71
CA ASP A 463 -183.44 6.07 -17.80
C ASP A 463 -184.46 6.90 -18.58
N THR A 464 -184.00 7.71 -19.54
CA THR A 464 -184.85 8.49 -20.45
C THR A 464 -185.75 7.59 -21.31
N VAL A 465 -185.19 6.53 -21.90
CA VAL A 465 -185.95 5.51 -22.65
C VAL A 465 -186.93 4.75 -21.74
N SER A 466 -186.58 4.50 -20.47
CA SER A 466 -187.47 3.85 -19.51
C SER A 466 -188.66 4.72 -19.11
N GLN A 467 -188.45 6.03 -18.94
CA GLN A 467 -189.54 7.00 -18.75
C GLN A 467 -190.47 7.02 -19.96
N LEU A 468 -189.93 7.25 -21.17
CA LEU A 468 -190.71 7.28 -22.41
C LEU A 468 -191.45 5.97 -22.69
N SER A 469 -190.85 4.82 -22.36
CA SER A 469 -191.50 3.50 -22.47
C SER A 469 -192.64 3.32 -21.46
N THR A 470 -192.50 3.87 -20.25
CA THR A 470 -193.54 3.84 -19.22
C THR A 470 -194.72 4.75 -19.59
N GLU A 471 -194.46 5.93 -20.13
CA GLU A 471 -195.49 6.83 -20.69
C GLU A 471 -196.21 6.17 -21.89
N ALA A 472 -195.46 5.55 -22.80
CA ALA A 472 -196.04 4.81 -23.93
C ALA A 472 -196.93 3.65 -23.47
N LEU A 473 -196.56 2.95 -22.39
CA LEU A 473 -197.40 1.90 -21.79
C LEU A 473 -198.68 2.47 -21.15
N GLN A 474 -198.62 3.62 -20.48
CA GLN A 474 -199.82 4.29 -19.96
C GLN A 474 -200.75 4.75 -21.08
N ILE A 475 -200.21 5.34 -22.16
CA ILE A 475 -200.96 5.71 -23.36
C ILE A 475 -201.61 4.48 -24.01
N ASN A 476 -200.92 3.35 -24.06
CA ASN A 476 -201.46 2.10 -24.64
C ASN A 476 -202.54 1.45 -23.73
N GLY A 477 -202.45 1.63 -22.42
CA GLY A 477 -203.51 1.29 -21.46
C GLY A 477 -204.76 2.14 -21.68
N LEU A 478 -204.61 3.47 -21.70
CA LEU A 478 -205.68 4.41 -22.02
C LEU A 478 -206.32 4.13 -23.39
N LYS A 479 -205.52 3.75 -24.39
CA LYS A 479 -206.02 3.36 -25.72
C LYS A 479 -206.93 2.13 -25.67
N LYS A 480 -206.61 1.11 -24.86
CA LYS A 480 -207.47 -0.06 -24.68
C LYS A 480 -208.78 0.31 -23.96
N GLU A 481 -208.70 1.13 -22.92
CA GLU A 481 -209.88 1.56 -22.19
C GLU A 481 -210.80 2.46 -23.04
N PHE A 482 -210.22 3.29 -23.91
CA PHE A 482 -210.95 4.02 -24.93
C PHE A 482 -211.69 3.11 -25.91
N HIS A 483 -211.07 2.00 -26.38
CA HIS A 483 -211.77 1.04 -27.24
C HIS A 483 -212.89 0.33 -26.48
N ARG A 484 -212.67 -0.07 -25.22
CA ARG A 484 -213.70 -0.70 -24.37
C ARG A 484 -214.93 0.22 -24.19
N LEU A 485 -214.69 1.50 -23.91
CA LEU A 485 -215.74 2.52 -23.79
C LEU A 485 -216.38 2.88 -25.15
N GLN A 486 -215.65 2.76 -26.26
CA GLN A 486 -216.19 2.95 -27.61
C GLN A 486 -217.12 1.79 -28.01
N ASP A 487 -216.76 0.55 -27.70
CA ASP A 487 -217.61 -0.63 -27.93
C ASP A 487 -218.86 -0.59 -27.04
N GLU A 488 -218.73 -0.17 -25.76
CA GLU A 488 -219.88 0.10 -24.88
C GLU A 488 -220.77 1.23 -25.43
N ASN A 489 -220.19 2.29 -26.01
CA ASN A 489 -220.96 3.38 -26.63
C ASN A 489 -221.72 2.91 -27.87
N ILE A 490 -221.15 2.01 -28.66
CA ILE A 490 -221.80 1.41 -29.84
C ILE A 490 -222.97 0.51 -29.39
N GLN A 491 -222.77 -0.35 -28.39
CA GLN A 491 -223.85 -1.18 -27.84
C GLN A 491 -224.98 -0.33 -27.23
N LEU A 492 -224.64 0.72 -26.47
CA LEU A 492 -225.62 1.63 -25.91
C LEU A 492 -226.39 2.42 -27.00
N LYS A 493 -225.77 2.72 -28.14
CA LYS A 493 -226.49 3.30 -29.29
C LYS A 493 -227.51 2.35 -29.88
N THR A 494 -227.16 1.09 -30.12
CA THR A 494 -228.12 0.09 -30.63
C THR A 494 -229.29 -0.07 -29.65
N ILE A 495 -229.01 -0.10 -28.34
CA ILE A 495 -230.05 -0.15 -27.30
C ILE A 495 -230.93 1.12 -27.28
N CYS A 496 -230.37 2.31 -27.55
CA CYS A 496 -231.16 3.53 -27.69
C CYS A 496 -232.02 3.54 -28.97
N GLU A 497 -231.50 3.08 -30.09
CA GLU A 497 -232.24 2.98 -31.36
C GLU A 497 -233.42 2.00 -31.23
N ASP A 498 -233.21 0.82 -30.61
CA ASP A 498 -234.27 -0.13 -30.26
C ASP A 498 -235.30 0.46 -29.26
N GLN A 499 -234.88 1.36 -28.36
CA GLN A 499 -235.76 2.01 -27.38
C GLN A 499 -236.53 3.21 -27.93
N GLU A 500 -235.98 3.96 -28.88
CA GLU A 500 -236.75 4.98 -29.63
C GLU A 500 -237.85 4.30 -30.46
N GLN A 501 -237.54 3.15 -31.08
CA GLN A 501 -238.53 2.33 -31.79
C GLN A 501 -239.64 1.80 -30.86
N ALA A 502 -239.32 1.44 -29.61
CA ALA A 502 -240.33 1.07 -28.61
C ALA A 502 -241.11 2.27 -28.01
N LEU A 503 -240.51 3.47 -28.00
CA LEU A 503 -241.14 4.68 -27.48
C LEU A 503 -242.13 5.32 -28.45
N GLU A 504 -241.95 5.16 -29.77
CA GLU A 504 -242.95 5.59 -30.75
C GLU A 504 -244.23 4.75 -30.63
N GLU A 505 -244.13 3.43 -30.42
CA GLU A 505 -245.29 2.57 -30.11
C GLU A 505 -245.93 2.89 -28.74
N LEU A 506 -245.12 3.28 -27.75
CA LEU A 506 -245.62 3.70 -26.43
C LEU A 506 -246.15 5.13 -26.39
N GLY A 507 -245.90 5.96 -27.41
CA GLY A 507 -246.05 7.44 -27.54
C GLY A 507 -247.42 8.05 -27.27
N SER A 508 -248.29 7.31 -26.60
CA SER A 508 -249.59 7.70 -26.11
C SER A 508 -249.68 7.84 -24.49
N LYS A 509 -248.71 8.42 -23.57
CA LYS A 509 -248.43 8.35 -21.97
C LYS A 509 -247.69 9.50 -20.97
N LEU A 510 -247.32 9.37 -19.58
CA LEU A 510 -246.84 10.40 -18.42
C LEU A 510 -245.93 10.06 -17.04
N SER A 511 -245.46 10.97 -16.03
CA SER A 511 -244.69 10.77 -14.60
C SER A 511 -244.38 11.95 -13.44
N ASP A 512 -243.72 11.80 -12.16
CA ASP A 512 -243.46 12.81 -10.90
C ASP A 512 -242.46 12.60 -9.55
N SER A 513 -242.15 13.60 -8.56
CA SER A 513 -241.83 13.67 -6.97
C SER A 513 -240.48 14.07 -6.04
N VAL A 514 -240.47 14.63 -4.71
CA VAL A 514 -239.29 15.16 -3.72
C VAL A 514 -239.41 15.46 -2.06
N LEU A 515 -238.35 15.63 -1.09
CA LEU A 515 -238.33 16.19 0.43
C LEU A 515 -236.99 16.39 1.44
N GLY A 516 -236.97 16.90 2.79
CA GLY A 516 -235.80 17.03 3.89
C GLY A 516 -235.88 17.75 5.42
N VAL A 517 -234.91 17.71 6.48
CA VAL A 517 -234.91 18.31 7.99
C VAL A 517 -233.59 18.39 9.03
N LEU A 518 -233.51 18.97 10.35
CA LEU A 518 -232.32 19.11 11.43
C LEU A 518 -232.46 19.54 13.06
N GLU A 519 -231.43 19.61 14.05
CA GLU A 519 -231.45 19.90 15.64
C GLU A 519 -230.11 20.28 16.60
N LEU A 520 -230.06 20.47 18.03
CA LEU A 520 -228.98 21.13 19.03
C LEU A 520 -228.35 20.65 20.53
N ASP A 521 -228.18 21.42 21.73
CA ASP A 521 -227.07 21.45 22.90
C ASP A 521 -227.42 21.81 24.52
N ARG A 522 -226.75 21.97 25.79
CA ARG A 522 -225.40 22.07 26.64
C ARG A 522 -225.25 21.79 28.31
N THR A 523 -224.45 22.46 29.28
CA THR A 523 -223.80 21.98 30.68
C THR A 523 -223.62 22.79 32.14
N SER A 524 -222.74 22.48 33.24
CA SER A 524 -222.70 22.98 34.78
C SER A 524 -221.41 22.94 35.87
N HIS A 525 -221.43 23.12 37.30
CA HIS A 525 -220.30 23.54 38.37
C HIS A 525 -220.16 23.10 40.00
N HIS A 526 -219.33 23.66 41.03
CA HIS A 526 -219.10 23.30 42.60
C HIS A 526 -218.39 24.26 43.82
N CYS A 527 -218.64 24.33 45.24
CA CYS A 527 -217.88 25.06 46.47
C CYS A 527 -217.96 24.90 48.18
N ARG A 528 -218.46 25.75 49.24
CA ARG A 528 -218.04 26.00 50.79
C ARG A 528 -218.78 25.79 52.30
N ASN A 529 -219.05 26.71 53.37
CA ASN A 529 -219.66 26.48 54.83
C ASN A 529 -221.15 26.11 54.86
N CYS A 530 -221.80 26.63 53.84
CA CYS A 530 -223.05 26.15 53.30
C CYS A 530 -222.85 25.00 52.29
N GLY A 531 -221.60 24.61 51.99
CA GLY A 531 -221.24 23.68 50.89
C GLY A 531 -221.18 24.29 49.48
N GLU A 532 -221.72 25.50 49.30
CA GLU A 532 -222.17 26.02 47.99
C GLU A 532 -221.13 26.61 47.04
N ILE A 533 -221.50 26.76 45.77
CA ILE A 533 -220.65 26.97 44.58
C ILE A 533 -220.31 28.44 44.26
N PHE A 534 -219.02 28.81 44.16
CA PHE A 534 -218.59 30.21 43.93
C PHE A 534 -217.30 30.38 43.12
N CYS A 535 -217.16 31.56 42.49
CA CYS A 535 -215.91 32.05 41.90
C CYS A 535 -215.03 32.77 42.94
N ASN A 536 -213.79 33.09 42.56
CA ASN A 536 -212.73 33.51 43.50
C ASN A 536 -213.09 34.75 44.36
N SER A 537 -213.77 35.74 43.78
CA SER A 537 -214.07 37.03 44.43
C SER A 537 -215.20 37.01 45.49
N CYS A 538 -215.79 35.84 45.78
CA CYS A 538 -216.99 35.73 46.62
C CYS A 538 -216.81 34.83 47.87
N SER A 539 -215.59 34.68 48.41
CA SER A 539 -215.33 33.70 49.49
C SER A 539 -214.21 34.05 50.48
N ASP A 540 -213.84 35.32 50.67
CA ASP A 540 -212.52 35.68 51.21
C ASP A 540 -212.38 35.83 52.75
N ASN A 541 -213.42 35.51 53.54
CA ASN A 541 -213.48 35.76 55.00
C ASN A 541 -213.41 34.47 55.86
N GLU A 542 -212.92 34.57 57.11
CA GLU A 542 -212.76 33.43 58.06
C GLU A 542 -213.20 33.76 59.50
N LEU A 543 -213.81 32.82 60.24
CA LEU A 543 -214.31 33.05 61.63
C LEU A 543 -214.44 31.76 62.48
N PRO A 544 -214.27 31.79 63.83
CA PRO A 544 -214.31 30.60 64.70
C PRO A 544 -215.70 30.18 65.22
N LEU A 545 -215.83 28.90 65.61
CA LEU A 545 -217.13 28.25 65.92
C LEU A 545 -217.16 27.43 67.24
N PRO A 546 -218.31 27.27 67.90
CA PRO A 546 -218.42 26.53 69.17
C PRO A 546 -218.09 25.03 69.15
N ALA A 547 -218.05 24.38 67.99
CA ALA A 547 -217.75 22.94 67.89
C ALA A 547 -216.25 22.61 68.06
N SER A 548 -215.39 23.59 67.80
CA SER A 548 -213.97 23.61 68.19
C SER A 548 -213.49 25.05 68.11
N PRO A 549 -212.97 25.67 69.19
CA PRO A 549 -212.59 27.11 69.28
C PRO A 549 -211.50 27.63 68.31
N LYS A 550 -211.64 27.43 66.99
CA LYS A 550 -210.73 27.86 65.91
C LYS A 550 -211.49 28.22 64.59
N PRO A 551 -210.90 29.04 63.70
CA PRO A 551 -211.57 29.58 62.50
C PRO A 551 -211.40 28.76 61.21
N VAL A 552 -212.26 29.03 60.23
CA VAL A 552 -212.25 28.50 58.86
C VAL A 552 -212.86 29.49 57.84
N ARG A 553 -212.48 29.39 56.56
CA ARG A 553 -213.09 30.13 55.42
C ARG A 553 -214.59 29.87 55.28
N VAL A 554 -215.37 30.94 55.23
CA VAL A 554 -216.83 30.94 55.08
C VAL A 554 -217.28 32.01 54.07
N CYS A 555 -218.43 31.85 53.42
CA CYS A 555 -218.98 32.92 52.59
C CYS A 555 -219.54 34.05 53.47
N ASP A 556 -219.65 35.25 52.90
CA ASP A 556 -219.96 36.48 53.64
C ASP A 556 -221.32 36.42 54.38
N THR A 557 -222.29 35.68 53.83
CA THR A 557 -223.58 35.38 54.47
C THR A 557 -223.42 34.59 55.77
N CYS A 558 -222.55 33.58 55.77
CA CYS A 558 -222.27 32.75 56.94
C CYS A 558 -221.38 33.46 57.96
N HIS A 559 -220.47 34.33 57.48
CA HIS A 559 -219.67 35.23 58.32
C HIS A 559 -220.57 36.16 59.16
N ALA A 560 -221.56 36.80 58.53
CA ALA A 560 -222.50 37.71 59.20
C ALA A 560 -223.36 37.02 60.28
N LEU A 561 -223.89 35.82 59.98
CA LEU A 561 -224.75 35.06 60.90
C LEU A 561 -224.06 34.66 62.22
N LEU A 562 -222.75 34.44 62.19
CA LEU A 562 -221.98 34.01 63.38
C LEU A 562 -221.59 35.20 64.26
N LEU A 563 -221.38 36.38 63.69
CA LEU A 563 -221.08 37.61 64.43
C LEU A 563 -222.26 38.11 65.28
N GLN A 564 -223.50 38.01 64.78
CA GLN A 564 -224.68 38.49 65.52
C GLN A 564 -224.90 37.82 66.89
N ARG A 565 -224.36 36.61 67.12
CA ARG A 565 -224.49 35.91 68.41
C ARG A 565 -223.52 36.36 69.50
N CYS A 566 -222.50 37.17 69.19
CA CYS A 566 -221.56 37.69 70.20
C CYS A 566 -222.09 38.93 70.96
N SER A 567 -223.38 39.26 70.86
CA SER A 567 -223.97 40.49 71.42
C SER A 567 -225.25 40.30 72.23
N SER A 568 -225.75 39.07 72.43
CA SER A 568 -226.95 38.79 73.23
C SER A 568 -226.63 38.01 74.52
N ASN A 569 -225.92 38.67 75.42
CA ASN A 569 -226.14 38.56 76.87
C ASN A 569 -226.97 39.78 77.30
N PRO A 570 -227.71 39.75 78.43
CA PRO A 570 -228.04 38.61 79.30
C PRO A 570 -229.56 38.38 79.41
N THR A 571 -229.96 37.45 80.30
CA THR A 571 -231.31 37.17 80.83
C THR A 571 -232.38 36.65 79.87
#